data_AF-A0A1Q8U2M1-F1
#
_entry.id   AF-A0A1Q8U2M1-F1
#
_cell.length_a   1.000
_cell.length_b   1.000
_cell.length_c   1.000
_cell.angle_alpha   90.00
_cell.angle_beta   90.00
_cell.angle_gamma   90.00
#
_symmetry.space_group_name_H-M   'P 1'
#
loop_
_entity.id
_entity.type
_entity.pdbx_description
1 polymer ?
#
loop_
_entity_poly.entity_id
_entity_poly.type
_entity_poly.pdbx_seq_one_letter_code
_entity_poly.pdbx_strand_id
1 'polypeptide(L)'
;MEQGSAREGVRPAYAPGAFSRAPADGRTRECRVPEQARGERAGGERAGGERAGGRPADGEQARGEHTHSEPPAPRAVQRHSVRGQILDALRAALVDGELVPGQVYSAPALGARFGVSATPVREAMQRLAVEGAVEVVPNRGFRVSERGPRELAELAEVRALIEVPVMLGLARTVPAHRWCGLRPLAEATVTAAAVGDRAAYAESDRAFHRAVLTLSGNEQLVAVADELHRRSQWPLMSGPATRRADLLADASEHTALLDALVSQDLVVVQALVREHFAGADR
;
A
#
# COMPACT_ATOMS: atom_id res chain seq x y z
N MET A 1 27.96 -26.65 -43.43
CA MET A 1 27.06 -25.48 -43.42
C MET A 1 25.72 -26.01 -43.85
N GLU A 2 24.66 -26.07 -43.05
CA GLU A 2 24.19 -25.21 -41.97
C GLU A 2 23.62 -26.03 -40.80
N GLN A 3 23.62 -25.39 -39.63
CA GLN A 3 23.07 -25.86 -38.36
C GLN A 3 21.64 -25.35 -38.18
N GLY A 4 20.90 -25.97 -37.25
CA GLY A 4 19.73 -25.37 -36.60
C GLY A 4 18.46 -26.22 -36.76
N SER A 5 17.63 -26.46 -35.76
CA SER A 5 17.58 -25.98 -34.39
C SER A 5 16.68 -26.95 -33.63
N ALA A 6 17.15 -27.42 -32.47
CA ALA A 6 16.37 -28.24 -31.56
C ALA A 6 15.20 -27.42 -31.02
N ARG A 7 13.97 -27.92 -31.18
CA ARG A 7 12.79 -27.34 -30.55
C ARG A 7 12.85 -27.62 -29.06
N GLU A 8 13.20 -26.58 -28.30
CA GLU A 8 13.19 -26.56 -26.84
C GLU A 8 11.72 -26.56 -26.36
N GLY A 9 11.39 -27.52 -25.49
CA GLY A 9 10.05 -27.74 -24.99
C GLY A 9 9.57 -26.57 -24.12
N VAL A 10 8.42 -26.02 -24.48
CA VAL A 10 7.64 -25.09 -23.64
C VAL A 10 7.28 -25.82 -22.34
N ARG A 11 7.81 -25.33 -21.21
CA ARG A 11 7.38 -25.77 -19.87
C ARG A 11 5.99 -25.18 -19.59
N PRO A 12 5.09 -25.93 -18.93
CA PRO A 12 3.73 -25.46 -18.71
C PRO A 12 3.70 -24.31 -17.70
N ALA A 13 2.74 -23.40 -17.89
CA ALA A 13 2.37 -22.39 -16.91
C ALA A 13 2.01 -23.05 -15.58
N TYR A 14 2.44 -22.43 -14.49
CA TYR A 14 2.13 -22.82 -13.11
C TYR A 14 0.62 -23.08 -12.96
N ALA A 15 0.26 -24.33 -12.62
CA ALA A 15 -1.10 -24.66 -12.24
C ALA A 15 -1.27 -24.28 -10.75
N PRO A 16 -2.26 -23.46 -10.38
CA PRO A 16 -2.49 -23.12 -8.98
C PRO A 16 -2.84 -24.39 -8.22
N GLY A 17 -1.99 -24.76 -7.27
CA GLY A 17 -2.24 -25.85 -6.34
C GLY A 17 -3.55 -25.60 -5.59
N ALA A 18 -4.36 -26.64 -5.45
CA ALA A 18 -5.64 -26.61 -4.79
C ALA A 18 -5.57 -25.92 -3.41
N PHE A 19 -6.12 -24.71 -3.32
CA PHE A 19 -6.35 -24.06 -2.04
C PHE A 19 -7.35 -24.90 -1.24
N SER A 20 -6.90 -25.41 -0.11
CA SER A 20 -7.76 -25.98 0.92
C SER A 20 -8.87 -24.97 1.25
N ARG A 21 -10.13 -25.36 1.05
CA ARG A 21 -11.31 -24.55 1.43
C ARG A 21 -11.18 -24.15 2.90
N ALA A 22 -11.04 -22.86 3.16
CA ALA A 22 -11.10 -22.31 4.50
C ALA A 22 -12.56 -22.33 5.04
N PRO A 23 -12.78 -22.59 6.33
CA PRO A 23 -14.11 -22.45 6.93
C PRO A 23 -14.46 -20.97 7.12
N ALA A 24 -15.74 -20.67 7.00
CA ALA A 24 -16.31 -19.34 7.19
C ALA A 24 -16.38 -18.98 8.68
N ASP A 25 -15.26 -18.55 9.26
CA ASP A 25 -15.25 -18.03 10.63
C ASP A 25 -14.37 -16.78 10.71
N GLY A 26 -14.95 -15.65 11.11
CA GLY A 26 -14.39 -14.30 11.07
C GLY A 26 -13.28 -14.01 12.07
N ARG A 27 -12.36 -14.96 12.25
CA ARG A 27 -11.15 -14.78 13.06
C ARG A 27 -10.02 -14.36 12.12
N THR A 28 -9.46 -13.18 12.36
CA THR A 28 -8.17 -12.77 11.78
C THR A 28 -7.18 -13.90 12.00
N ARG A 29 -6.62 -14.44 10.91
CA ARG A 29 -5.62 -15.50 11.01
C ARG A 29 -4.40 -14.89 11.68
N GLU A 30 -4.09 -15.32 12.91
CA GLU A 30 -2.84 -14.94 13.56
C GLU A 30 -1.68 -15.29 12.63
N CYS A 31 -0.90 -14.28 12.26
CA CYS A 31 0.23 -14.45 11.37
C CYS A 31 1.33 -15.24 12.09
N ARG A 32 1.41 -16.54 11.82
CA ARG A 32 2.41 -17.41 12.41
C ARG A 32 3.72 -17.25 11.66
N VAL A 33 4.69 -16.57 12.28
CA VAL A 33 6.07 -16.52 11.79
C VAL A 33 6.70 -17.91 11.98
N PRO A 34 7.31 -18.53 10.95
CA PRO A 34 8.03 -19.78 11.11
C PRO A 34 9.19 -19.60 12.11
N GLU A 35 9.36 -20.55 13.03
CA GLU A 35 10.48 -20.53 13.97
C GLU A 35 11.79 -20.77 13.20
N GLN A 36 12.70 -19.79 13.21
CA GLN A 36 13.97 -19.89 12.52
C GLN A 36 14.86 -20.96 13.18
N ALA A 37 15.40 -21.89 12.39
CA ALA A 37 16.39 -22.86 12.86
C ALA A 37 17.62 -22.10 13.41
N ARG A 38 17.83 -22.17 14.72
CA ARG A 38 19.00 -21.58 15.39
C ARG A 38 20.26 -22.33 14.94
N GLY A 39 21.11 -21.64 14.18
CA GLY A 39 22.46 -22.10 13.91
C GLY A 39 23.30 -22.09 15.19
N GLU A 40 23.85 -23.25 15.52
CA GLU A 40 24.75 -23.48 16.65
C GLU A 40 26.04 -22.65 16.51
N ARG A 41 26.42 -21.95 17.59
CA ARG A 41 27.82 -21.59 17.84
C ARG A 41 28.17 -21.88 19.30
N ALA A 42 28.95 -22.94 19.50
CA ALA A 42 29.93 -23.09 20.58
C ALA A 42 30.87 -21.87 20.56
N GLY A 43 31.42 -21.32 21.64
CA GLY A 43 31.89 -21.85 22.92
C GLY A 43 33.24 -21.18 23.16
N GLY A 44 33.48 -20.58 24.34
CA GLY A 44 34.76 -19.91 24.63
C GLY A 44 34.75 -18.99 25.86
N GLU A 45 35.10 -19.60 27.00
CA GLU A 45 35.51 -19.08 28.32
C GLU A 45 36.62 -17.99 28.29
N ARG A 46 37.01 -17.21 29.32
CA ARG A 46 36.70 -16.95 30.75
C ARG A 46 37.57 -15.75 31.24
N ALA A 47 37.32 -15.35 32.49
CA ALA A 47 38.19 -14.66 33.47
C ALA A 47 38.22 -13.12 33.41
N GLY A 48 38.18 -12.36 34.51
CA GLY A 48 38.22 -12.63 35.95
C GLY A 48 38.58 -11.31 36.66
N GLY A 49 38.13 -11.07 37.91
CA GLY A 49 38.56 -9.90 38.69
C GLY A 49 37.63 -9.56 39.87
N GLU A 50 38.12 -9.82 41.08
CA GLU A 50 37.44 -9.76 42.37
C GLU A 50 37.45 -8.37 43.07
N ARG A 51 36.38 -8.10 43.87
CA ARG A 51 36.30 -7.54 45.25
C ARG A 51 36.93 -6.15 45.54
N ALA A 52 36.51 -5.31 46.50
CA ALA A 52 35.47 -5.20 47.53
C ALA A 52 35.51 -3.70 47.98
N GLY A 53 34.43 -3.03 48.37
CA GLY A 53 33.97 -2.96 49.76
C GLY A 53 33.73 -1.49 50.21
N GLY A 54 32.74 -1.26 51.10
CA GLY A 54 32.63 -0.02 51.91
C GLY A 54 31.32 0.80 51.79
N ARG A 55 30.41 0.61 52.74
CA ARG A 55 29.34 1.55 53.22
C ARG A 55 29.67 1.84 54.72
N PRO A 56 29.02 2.75 55.49
CA PRO A 56 27.77 3.51 55.30
C PRO A 56 27.82 5.03 55.73
N ALA A 57 26.90 5.88 55.26
CA ALA A 57 25.73 6.54 55.91
C ALA A 57 26.00 7.69 56.93
N ASP A 58 25.45 8.90 56.69
CA ASP A 58 24.39 9.54 57.53
C ASP A 58 24.13 11.04 57.22
N GLY A 59 22.85 11.44 57.35
CA GLY A 59 22.30 12.79 57.65
C GLY A 59 22.20 13.80 56.50
N GLU A 60 21.06 14.14 55.87
CA GLU A 60 19.72 14.64 56.29
C GLU A 60 19.59 16.19 56.29
N GLN A 61 18.48 16.67 55.66
CA GLN A 61 17.92 18.04 55.52
C GLN A 61 18.20 18.77 54.19
N ALA A 62 17.25 19.36 53.45
CA ALA A 62 15.79 19.41 53.51
C ALA A 62 15.20 19.98 52.19
N ARG A 63 14.00 19.49 51.82
CA ARG A 63 12.87 20.15 51.12
C ARG A 63 13.03 20.79 49.73
N GLY A 64 12.29 20.22 48.77
CA GLY A 64 11.84 20.90 47.56
C GLY A 64 11.29 19.99 46.44
N GLU A 65 10.42 19.01 46.74
CA GLU A 65 9.80 18.18 45.71
C GLU A 65 8.65 18.94 45.02
N HIS A 66 8.94 19.49 43.85
CA HIS A 66 7.91 19.86 42.86
C HIS A 66 7.62 18.63 42.01
N THR A 67 6.65 17.83 42.44
CA THR A 67 6.01 16.83 41.58
C THR A 67 5.21 17.56 40.50
N HIS A 68 5.85 17.86 39.38
CA HIS A 68 5.12 18.14 38.15
C HIS A 68 4.73 16.80 37.55
N SER A 69 3.53 16.32 37.91
CA SER A 69 2.85 15.30 37.13
C SER A 69 2.61 15.90 35.74
N GLU A 70 3.36 15.40 34.76
CA GLU A 70 3.22 15.78 33.36
C GLU A 70 1.79 15.37 32.90
N PRO A 71 0.96 16.31 32.41
CA PRO A 71 -0.39 15.97 31.99
C PRO A 71 -0.32 15.04 30.78
N PRO A 72 -1.18 14.01 30.70
CA PRO A 72 -1.18 13.09 29.57
C PRO A 72 -1.40 13.86 28.27
N ALA A 73 -0.52 13.64 27.29
CA ALA A 73 -0.59 14.27 25.99
C ALA A 73 -2.01 14.15 25.40
N PRO A 74 -2.61 15.25 24.89
CA PRO A 74 -3.94 15.18 24.34
C PRO A 74 -3.96 14.17 23.20
N ARG A 75 -4.83 13.15 23.31
CA ARG A 75 -5.11 12.23 22.21
C ARG A 75 -5.60 13.07 21.03
N ALA A 76 -4.79 13.14 19.98
CA ALA A 76 -5.12 13.88 18.78
C ALA A 76 -6.40 13.30 18.17
N VAL A 77 -7.51 14.01 18.33
CA VAL A 77 -8.74 13.72 17.60
C VAL A 77 -8.46 14.06 16.14
N GLN A 78 -8.30 13.04 15.31
CA GLN A 78 -8.17 13.18 13.85
C GLN A 78 -9.49 13.74 13.30
N ARG A 79 -9.68 15.05 13.37
CA ARG A 79 -10.77 15.73 12.67
C ARG A 79 -10.33 15.88 11.21
N HIS A 80 -10.81 15.00 10.34
CA HIS A 80 -10.63 15.19 8.90
C HIS A 80 -11.21 16.55 8.52
N SER A 81 -10.38 17.44 7.99
CA SER A 81 -10.85 18.74 7.48
C SER A 81 -11.95 18.52 6.45
N VAL A 82 -12.93 19.43 6.36
CA VAL A 82 -13.99 19.38 5.33
C VAL A 82 -13.37 19.24 3.94
N ARG A 83 -12.26 19.94 3.68
CA ARG A 83 -11.48 19.81 2.45
C ARG A 83 -11.01 18.37 2.18
N GLY A 84 -10.48 17.69 3.20
CA GLY A 84 -10.03 16.30 3.08
C GLY A 84 -11.18 15.35 2.74
N GLN A 85 -12.31 15.49 3.44
CA GLN A 85 -13.51 14.70 3.16
C GLN A 85 -14.03 14.92 1.73
N ILE A 86 -14.02 16.18 1.26
CA ILE A 86 -14.41 16.52 -0.11
C ILE A 86 -13.42 15.95 -1.13
N LEU A 87 -12.12 16.00 -0.85
CA LEU A 87 -11.12 15.38 -1.71
C LEU A 87 -11.35 13.87 -1.84
N ASP A 88 -11.55 13.17 -0.73
CA ASP A 88 -11.80 11.72 -0.76
C ASP A 88 -13.12 11.37 -1.47
N ALA A 89 -14.18 12.16 -1.26
CA ALA A 89 -15.44 12.00 -1.98
C ALA A 89 -15.28 12.24 -3.49
N LEU A 90 -14.49 13.22 -3.91
CA LEU A 90 -14.20 13.47 -5.32
C LEU A 90 -13.36 12.36 -5.94
N ARG A 91 -12.41 11.77 -5.19
CA ARG A 91 -11.64 10.61 -5.65
C ARG A 91 -12.53 9.40 -5.86
N ALA A 92 -13.43 9.12 -4.92
CA ALA A 92 -14.42 8.06 -5.07
C ALA A 92 -15.30 8.29 -6.31
N ALA A 93 -15.82 9.51 -6.48
CA ALA A 93 -16.63 9.87 -7.65
C ALA A 93 -15.87 9.73 -8.99
N LEU A 94 -14.55 9.93 -9.00
CA LEU A 94 -13.71 9.63 -10.16
C LEU A 94 -13.61 8.12 -10.39
N VAL A 95 -13.19 7.35 -9.39
CA VAL A 95 -12.97 5.90 -9.49
C VAL A 95 -14.26 5.15 -9.87
N ASP A 96 -15.40 5.57 -9.34
CA ASP A 96 -16.71 4.98 -9.63
C ASP A 96 -17.31 5.45 -10.97
N GLY A 97 -16.67 6.41 -11.64
CA GLY A 97 -17.10 6.94 -12.93
C GLY A 97 -18.26 7.93 -12.86
N GLU A 98 -18.60 8.44 -11.67
CA GLU A 98 -19.59 9.51 -11.51
C GLU A 98 -19.11 10.86 -12.08
N LEU A 99 -17.80 11.10 -12.00
CA LEU A 99 -17.11 12.19 -12.68
C LEU A 99 -16.56 11.70 -14.02
N VAL A 100 -17.33 11.91 -15.07
CA VAL A 100 -17.06 11.42 -16.42
C VAL A 100 -15.80 12.06 -17.03
N PRO A 101 -14.85 11.26 -17.57
CA PRO A 101 -13.71 11.75 -18.35
C PRO A 101 -14.11 12.73 -19.46
N GLY A 102 -13.32 13.79 -19.64
CA GLY A 102 -13.55 14.85 -20.64
C GLY A 102 -14.62 15.87 -20.26
N GLN A 103 -15.49 15.58 -19.28
CA GLN A 103 -16.52 16.49 -18.81
C GLN A 103 -15.94 17.58 -17.87
N VAL A 104 -16.48 18.80 -17.97
CA VAL A 104 -16.10 19.93 -17.12
C VAL A 104 -17.08 20.09 -15.96
N TYR A 105 -16.55 20.16 -14.74
CA TYR A 105 -17.29 20.40 -13.51
C TYR A 105 -16.87 21.72 -12.87
N SER A 106 -17.83 22.52 -12.44
CA SER A 106 -17.57 23.76 -11.70
C SER A 106 -17.59 23.52 -10.19
N ALA A 107 -16.71 24.20 -9.45
CA ALA A 107 -16.66 24.09 -7.99
C ALA A 107 -18.00 24.45 -7.31
N PRO A 108 -18.78 25.46 -7.75
CA PRO A 108 -20.11 25.72 -7.19
C PRO A 108 -21.11 24.58 -7.41
N ALA A 109 -21.13 23.96 -8.59
CA ALA A 109 -22.06 22.86 -8.88
C ALA A 109 -21.73 21.61 -8.05
N LEU A 110 -20.44 21.28 -7.93
CA LEU A 110 -19.99 20.21 -7.05
C LEU A 110 -20.25 20.54 -5.57
N GLY A 111 -20.04 21.79 -5.15
CA GLY A 111 -20.36 22.24 -3.79
C GLY A 111 -21.84 22.04 -3.43
N ALA A 112 -22.74 22.38 -4.34
CA ALA A 112 -24.17 22.12 -4.16
C ALA A 112 -24.48 20.62 -4.03
N ARG A 113 -23.82 19.76 -4.82
CA ARG A 113 -23.94 18.29 -4.71
C ARG A 113 -23.48 17.75 -3.35
N PHE A 114 -22.35 18.26 -2.85
CA PHE A 114 -21.75 17.81 -1.58
C PHE A 114 -22.27 18.55 -0.35
N GLY A 115 -23.19 19.51 -0.50
CA GLY A 115 -23.73 20.29 0.61
C GLY A 115 -22.72 21.23 1.27
N VAL A 116 -21.70 21.70 0.53
CA VAL A 116 -20.63 22.57 1.03
C VAL A 116 -20.43 23.80 0.13
N SER A 117 -19.69 24.80 0.62
CA SER A 117 -19.34 25.97 -0.19
C SER A 117 -18.34 25.60 -1.30
N ALA A 118 -18.21 26.48 -2.31
CA ALA A 118 -17.32 26.24 -3.45
C ALA A 118 -15.83 26.26 -3.11
N THR A 119 -15.43 26.88 -1.99
CA THR A 119 -14.02 27.03 -1.59
C THR A 119 -13.33 25.69 -1.29
N PRO A 120 -13.81 24.84 -0.34
CA PRO A 120 -13.19 23.54 -0.08
C PRO A 120 -13.19 22.63 -1.31
N VAL A 121 -14.21 22.73 -2.17
CA VAL A 121 -14.28 22.00 -3.44
C VAL A 121 -13.20 22.47 -4.40
N ARG A 122 -13.00 23.79 -4.55
CA ARG A 122 -11.96 24.34 -5.43
C ARG A 122 -10.57 23.90 -4.99
N GLU A 123 -10.29 23.92 -3.69
CA GLU A 123 -9.02 23.45 -3.13
C GLU A 123 -8.80 21.96 -3.38
N ALA A 124 -9.84 21.14 -3.18
CA ALA A 124 -9.78 19.71 -3.47
C ALA A 124 -9.56 19.43 -4.97
N MET A 125 -10.28 20.12 -5.86
CA MET A 125 -10.11 19.99 -7.31
C MET A 125 -8.74 20.49 -7.79
N GLN A 126 -8.17 21.53 -7.16
CA GLN A 126 -6.78 21.94 -7.41
C GLN A 126 -5.79 20.85 -7.02
N ARG A 127 -6.03 20.16 -5.91
CA ARG A 127 -5.20 19.02 -5.51
C ARG A 127 -5.30 17.88 -6.53
N LEU A 128 -6.50 17.56 -7.00
CA LEU A 128 -6.71 16.59 -8.08
C LEU A 128 -6.05 17.03 -9.40
N ALA A 129 -5.93 18.33 -9.65
CA ALA A 129 -5.21 18.83 -10.82
C ALA A 129 -3.70 18.58 -10.72
N VAL A 130 -3.12 18.72 -9.52
CA VAL A 130 -1.71 18.35 -9.27
C VAL A 130 -1.50 16.84 -9.43
N GLU A 131 -2.49 16.03 -9.05
CA GLU A 131 -2.49 14.56 -9.23
C GLU A 131 -2.79 14.11 -10.68
N GLY A 132 -3.02 15.07 -11.59
CA GLY A 132 -3.33 14.81 -13.01
C GLY A 132 -4.67 14.13 -13.24
N ALA A 133 -5.57 14.12 -12.26
CA ALA A 133 -6.91 13.54 -12.35
C ALA A 133 -7.90 14.49 -13.05
N VAL A 134 -7.62 15.79 -12.99
CA VAL A 134 -8.38 16.83 -13.68
C VAL A 134 -7.46 17.90 -14.25
N GLU A 135 -7.95 18.69 -15.21
CA GLU A 135 -7.26 19.84 -15.76
C GLU A 135 -8.03 21.12 -15.43
N VAL A 136 -7.32 22.20 -15.08
CA VAL A 136 -7.97 23.49 -14.83
C VAL A 136 -8.42 24.11 -16.15
N VAL A 137 -9.71 24.41 -16.25
CA VAL A 137 -10.30 25.12 -17.40
C VAL A 137 -10.64 26.55 -16.98
N PRO A 138 -9.91 27.57 -17.47
CA PRO A 138 -10.13 28.95 -17.08
C PRO A 138 -11.59 29.38 -17.21
N ASN A 139 -12.12 30.02 -16.16
CA ASN A 139 -13.49 30.52 -16.05
C ASN A 139 -14.62 29.48 -16.20
N ARG A 140 -14.32 28.18 -16.31
CA ARG A 140 -15.32 27.11 -16.46
C ARG A 140 -15.30 26.10 -15.32
N GLY A 141 -14.12 25.78 -14.79
CA GLY A 141 -13.98 24.81 -13.71
C GLY A 141 -12.82 23.86 -13.97
N PHE A 142 -13.09 22.56 -13.85
CA PHE A 142 -12.10 21.50 -13.96
C PHE A 142 -12.61 20.41 -14.89
N ARG A 143 -11.80 20.02 -15.89
CA ARG A 143 -12.10 18.92 -16.81
C ARG A 143 -11.55 17.64 -16.23
N VAL A 144 -12.32 16.56 -16.18
CA VAL A 144 -11.77 15.24 -15.81
C VAL A 144 -10.81 14.77 -16.89
N SER A 145 -9.61 14.34 -16.50
CA SER A 145 -8.59 13.91 -17.45
C SER A 145 -9.06 12.70 -18.26
N GLU A 146 -8.79 12.73 -19.56
CA GLU A 146 -9.10 11.63 -20.48
C GLU A 146 -7.87 10.72 -20.59
N ARG A 147 -8.01 9.45 -20.21
CA ARG A 147 -6.90 8.49 -20.26
C ARG A 147 -7.21 7.32 -21.17
N GLY A 148 -6.23 7.00 -22.00
CA GLY A 148 -6.25 5.83 -22.86
C GLY A 148 -5.56 4.63 -22.20
N PRO A 149 -5.85 3.41 -22.66
CA PRO A 149 -5.18 2.18 -22.19
C PRO A 149 -3.65 2.26 -22.26
N ARG A 150 -3.13 2.98 -23.26
CA ARG A 150 -1.69 3.21 -23.44
C ARG A 150 -1.04 3.90 -22.24
N GLU A 151 -1.64 4.96 -21.71
CA GLU A 151 -1.04 5.67 -20.56
C GLU A 151 -1.02 4.79 -19.31
N LEU A 152 -2.05 3.94 -19.10
CA LEU A 152 -2.05 2.99 -17.98
C LEU A 152 -0.93 1.95 -18.11
N ALA A 153 -0.70 1.43 -19.32
CA ALA A 153 0.41 0.51 -19.58
C ALA A 153 1.77 1.19 -19.33
N GLU A 154 1.95 2.43 -19.79
CA GLU A 154 3.17 3.23 -19.55
C GLU A 154 3.38 3.48 -18.04
N LEU A 155 2.32 3.80 -17.28
CA LEU A 155 2.40 3.94 -15.83
C LEU A 155 2.77 2.62 -15.13
N ALA A 156 2.18 1.50 -15.56
CA ALA A 156 2.48 0.19 -15.02
C ALA A 156 3.93 -0.22 -15.28
N GLU A 157 4.46 0.03 -16.48
CA GLU A 157 5.86 -0.22 -16.83
C GLU A 157 6.81 0.57 -15.90
N VAL A 158 6.55 1.88 -15.73
CA VAL A 158 7.37 2.73 -14.84
C VAL A 158 7.28 2.26 -13.39
N ARG A 159 6.08 1.88 -12.92
CA ARG A 159 5.89 1.31 -11.59
C ARG A 159 6.66 0.02 -11.42
N ALA A 160 6.62 -0.89 -12.39
CA ALA A 160 7.36 -2.15 -12.37
C ALA A 160 8.88 -1.92 -12.26
N LEU A 161 9.42 -0.95 -13.02
CA LEU A 161 10.84 -0.59 -12.97
C LEU A 161 11.28 -0.07 -11.60
N ILE A 162 10.40 0.57 -10.84
CA ILE A 162 10.69 1.15 -9.53
C ILE A 162 10.39 0.16 -8.40
N GLU A 163 9.21 -0.42 -8.37
CA GLU A 163 8.68 -1.18 -7.23
C GLU A 163 9.24 -2.61 -7.16
N VAL A 164 9.37 -3.30 -8.30
CA VAL A 164 9.88 -4.69 -8.35
C VAL A 164 11.27 -4.83 -7.71
N PRO A 165 12.30 -4.05 -8.10
CA PRO A 165 13.63 -4.20 -7.50
C PRO A 165 13.63 -3.87 -6.00
N VAL A 166 12.81 -2.91 -5.56
CA VAL A 166 12.67 -2.57 -4.14
C VAL A 166 12.07 -3.72 -3.36
N MET A 167 10.95 -4.28 -3.83
CA MET A 167 10.27 -5.39 -3.15
C MET A 167 11.17 -6.63 -3.06
N LEU A 168 11.91 -6.96 -4.12
CA LEU A 168 12.89 -8.05 -4.09
C LEU A 168 14.07 -7.77 -3.18
N GLY A 169 14.49 -6.50 -3.04
CA GLY A 169 15.48 -6.08 -2.05
C GLY A 169 14.97 -6.28 -0.63
N LEU A 170 13.76 -5.80 -0.35
CA LEU A 170 13.10 -5.91 0.96
C LEU A 170 12.87 -7.37 1.36
N ALA A 171 12.46 -8.22 0.43
CA ALA A 171 12.23 -9.65 0.68
C ALA A 171 13.47 -10.35 1.28
N ARG A 172 14.68 -9.86 0.98
CA ARG A 172 15.93 -10.42 1.50
C ARG A 172 16.35 -9.85 2.85
N THR A 173 15.93 -8.64 3.20
CA THR A 173 16.47 -7.87 4.34
C THR A 173 15.47 -7.65 5.46
N VAL A 174 14.18 -7.62 5.16
CA VAL A 174 13.12 -7.36 6.14
C VAL A 174 12.77 -8.66 6.89
N PRO A 175 12.77 -8.65 8.24
CA PRO A 175 12.37 -9.81 9.03
C PRO A 175 10.89 -10.19 8.86
N ALA A 176 10.59 -11.49 8.91
CA ALA A 176 9.26 -12.04 8.71
C ALA A 176 8.13 -11.38 9.54
N HIS A 177 8.41 -11.00 10.80
CA HIS A 177 7.40 -10.37 11.67
C HIS A 177 6.93 -8.99 11.17
N ARG A 178 7.74 -8.28 10.38
CA ARG A 178 7.36 -6.97 9.81
C ARG A 178 6.30 -7.14 8.73
N TRP A 179 6.39 -8.22 7.94
CA TRP A 179 5.38 -8.57 6.91
C TRP A 179 4.03 -8.92 7.53
N CYS A 180 4.04 -9.64 8.67
CA CYS A 180 2.83 -9.93 9.43
C CYS A 180 2.05 -8.67 9.81
N GLY A 181 2.75 -7.57 10.13
CA GLY A 181 2.11 -6.29 10.45
C GLY A 181 1.35 -5.65 9.29
N LEU A 182 1.61 -6.07 8.04
CA LEU A 182 0.94 -5.54 6.84
C LEU A 182 -0.32 -6.33 6.45
N ARG A 183 -0.58 -7.48 7.09
CA ARG A 183 -1.73 -8.34 6.76
C ARG A 183 -3.09 -7.63 6.80
N PRO A 184 -3.39 -6.76 7.79
CA PRO A 184 -4.64 -6.02 7.79
C PRO A 184 -4.87 -5.15 6.55
N LEU A 185 -3.80 -4.63 5.93
CA LEU A 185 -3.91 -3.82 4.70
C LEU A 185 -4.27 -4.68 3.49
N ALA A 186 -3.66 -5.87 3.36
CA ALA A 186 -4.03 -6.82 2.30
C ALA A 186 -5.45 -7.39 2.51
N GLU A 187 -5.89 -7.61 3.76
CA GLU A 187 -7.26 -8.04 4.04
C GLU A 187 -8.30 -6.94 3.73
N ALA A 188 -7.92 -5.67 3.88
CA ALA A 188 -8.77 -4.55 3.48
C ALA A 188 -9.01 -4.51 1.96
N THR A 189 -8.00 -4.80 1.12
CA THR A 189 -8.19 -4.91 -0.34
C THR A 189 -9.16 -6.02 -0.69
N VAL A 190 -9.03 -7.19 -0.05
CA VAL A 190 -9.95 -8.32 -0.25
C VAL A 190 -11.37 -7.98 0.19
N THR A 191 -11.53 -7.26 1.30
CA THR A 191 -12.84 -6.88 1.83
C THR A 191 -13.57 -5.91 0.90
N ALA A 192 -12.85 -4.94 0.33
CA ALA A 192 -13.41 -3.99 -0.64
C ALA A 192 -13.65 -4.60 -2.03
N ALA A 193 -12.85 -5.61 -2.41
CA ALA A 193 -13.02 -6.36 -3.66
C ALA A 193 -14.17 -7.39 -3.61
N ALA A 194 -14.33 -8.11 -2.49
CA ALA A 194 -15.65 -8.61 -2.09
C ALA A 194 -16.58 -7.39 -1.97
N VAL A 195 -17.90 -7.42 -1.89
CA VAL A 195 -18.75 -6.20 -2.06
C VAL A 195 -18.64 -5.42 -3.39
N GLY A 196 -17.47 -5.27 -4.04
CA GLY A 196 -17.27 -4.58 -5.32
C GLY A 196 -17.12 -3.06 -5.20
N ASP A 197 -16.61 -2.58 -4.07
CA ASP A 197 -16.36 -1.17 -3.80
C ASP A 197 -15.01 -0.76 -4.39
N ARG A 198 -15.04 -0.11 -5.55
CA ARG A 198 -13.83 0.24 -6.33
C ARG A 198 -13.03 1.33 -5.64
N ALA A 199 -13.71 2.33 -5.09
CA ALA A 199 -13.07 3.44 -4.40
C ALA A 199 -12.35 2.94 -3.14
N ALA A 200 -13.01 2.10 -2.33
CA ALA A 200 -12.38 1.50 -1.16
C ALA A 200 -11.26 0.53 -1.54
N TYR A 201 -11.41 -0.20 -2.64
CA TYR A 201 -10.36 -1.08 -3.16
C TYR A 201 -9.12 -0.26 -3.56
N ALA A 202 -9.28 0.78 -4.38
CA ALA A 202 -8.20 1.65 -4.82
C ALA A 202 -7.44 2.26 -3.63
N GLU A 203 -8.13 2.80 -2.62
CA GLU A 203 -7.44 3.37 -1.47
C GLU A 203 -6.72 2.30 -0.64
N SER A 204 -7.31 1.13 -0.45
CA SER A 204 -6.69 0.03 0.30
C SER A 204 -5.48 -0.55 -0.43
N ASP A 205 -5.56 -0.67 -1.75
CA ASP A 205 -4.49 -1.12 -2.64
C ASP A 205 -3.28 -0.19 -2.56
N ARG A 206 -3.54 1.11 -2.72
CA ARG A 206 -2.51 2.15 -2.56
C ARG A 206 -1.87 2.12 -1.17
N ALA A 207 -2.68 1.97 -0.13
CA ALA A 207 -2.20 1.90 1.25
C ALA A 207 -1.30 0.68 1.48
N PHE A 208 -1.65 -0.49 0.91
CA PHE A 208 -0.83 -1.69 0.95
C PHE A 208 0.52 -1.48 0.27
N HIS A 209 0.55 -1.05 -0.99
CA HIS A 209 1.79 -0.77 -1.74
C HIS A 209 2.68 0.24 -1.01
N ARG A 210 2.10 1.36 -0.56
CA ARG A 210 2.82 2.39 0.19
C ARG A 210 3.44 1.82 1.47
N ALA A 211 2.71 0.98 2.22
CA ALA A 211 3.22 0.40 3.46
C ALA A 211 4.37 -0.58 3.23
N VAL A 212 4.29 -1.40 2.17
CA VAL A 212 5.40 -2.27 1.74
C VAL A 212 6.64 -1.44 1.40
N LEU A 213 6.50 -0.43 0.53
CA LEU A 213 7.63 0.39 0.09
C LEU A 213 8.22 1.25 1.21
N THR A 214 7.42 1.63 2.21
CA THR A 214 7.90 2.36 3.41
C THR A 214 8.95 1.57 4.19
N LEU A 215 8.95 0.24 4.11
CA LEU A 215 9.98 -0.59 4.75
C LEU A 215 11.39 -0.37 4.17
N SER A 216 11.50 0.24 2.99
CA SER A 216 12.80 0.62 2.40
C SER A 216 13.49 1.77 3.12
N GLY A 217 12.75 2.56 3.91
CA GLY A 217 13.25 3.82 4.49
C GLY A 217 13.54 4.92 3.47
N ASN A 218 13.24 4.71 2.18
CA ASN A 218 13.47 5.69 1.13
C ASN A 218 12.19 6.52 0.90
N GLU A 219 12.09 7.64 1.61
CA GLU A 219 10.90 8.51 1.56
C GLU A 219 10.63 9.09 0.17
N GLN A 220 11.69 9.38 -0.61
CA GLN A 220 11.55 9.91 -1.97
C GLN A 220 10.97 8.85 -2.92
N LEU A 221 11.44 7.61 -2.81
CA LEU A 221 10.90 6.50 -3.58
C LEU A 221 9.43 6.26 -3.26
N VAL A 222 9.08 6.27 -1.96
CA VAL A 222 7.69 6.11 -1.52
C VAL A 222 6.81 7.22 -2.09
N ALA A 223 7.29 8.47 -2.09
CA ALA A 223 6.53 9.60 -2.63
C ALA A 223 6.27 9.47 -4.14
N VAL A 224 7.28 9.09 -4.91
CA VAL A 224 7.16 8.90 -6.37
C VAL A 224 6.26 7.72 -6.71
N ALA A 225 6.46 6.57 -6.06
CA ALA A 225 5.65 5.38 -6.30
C ALA A 225 4.18 5.59 -5.92
N ASP A 226 3.91 6.26 -4.79
CA ASP A 226 2.55 6.58 -4.35
C ASP A 226 1.81 7.50 -5.33
N GLU A 227 2.51 8.45 -5.95
CA GLU A 227 1.94 9.32 -6.98
C GLU A 227 1.63 8.54 -8.27
N LEU A 228 2.57 7.71 -8.74
CA LEU A 228 2.35 6.86 -9.92
C LEU A 228 1.21 5.86 -9.71
N HIS A 229 1.14 5.27 -8.51
CA HIS A 229 0.08 4.36 -8.14
C HIS A 229 -1.28 5.06 -8.14
N ARG A 230 -1.39 6.24 -7.50
CA ARG A 230 -2.63 7.04 -7.54
C ARG A 230 -3.04 7.38 -8.97
N ARG A 231 -2.07 7.76 -9.81
CA ARG A 231 -2.35 7.98 -11.23
C ARG A 231 -2.87 6.72 -11.91
N SER A 232 -2.37 5.53 -11.59
CA SER A 232 -2.81 4.28 -12.21
C SER A 232 -4.26 3.90 -11.89
N GLN A 233 -4.87 4.52 -10.87
CA GLN A 233 -6.23 4.19 -10.40
C GLN A 233 -7.34 4.99 -11.09
N TRP A 234 -7.00 5.98 -11.90
CA TRP A 234 -8.01 6.80 -12.56
C TRP A 234 -8.69 6.04 -13.72
N PRO A 235 -10.01 6.19 -13.88
CA PRO A 235 -10.78 5.42 -14.86
C PRO A 235 -10.35 5.72 -16.31
N LEU A 236 -10.50 4.72 -17.16
CA LEU A 236 -10.33 4.86 -18.60
C LEU A 236 -11.46 5.68 -19.24
N MET A 237 -11.14 6.42 -20.30
CA MET A 237 -12.10 7.19 -21.09
C MET A 237 -13.21 6.32 -21.72
N SER A 238 -12.82 5.14 -22.22
CA SER A 238 -13.71 4.16 -22.84
C SER A 238 -13.22 2.77 -22.49
N GLY A 239 -13.83 2.16 -21.48
CA GLY A 239 -13.53 0.80 -21.06
C GLY A 239 -14.63 0.25 -20.15
N PRO A 240 -14.85 -1.07 -20.12
CA PRO A 240 -15.75 -1.66 -19.14
C PRO A 240 -15.20 -1.36 -17.74
N ALA A 241 -16.10 -1.02 -16.81
CA ALA A 241 -15.71 -0.89 -15.42
C ALA A 241 -15.13 -2.23 -14.92
N THR A 242 -14.02 -2.18 -14.18
CA THR A 242 -13.33 -3.37 -13.64
C THR A 242 -14.31 -4.32 -12.97
N ARG A 243 -14.35 -5.61 -13.33
CA ARG A 243 -15.38 -6.47 -12.73
C ARG A 243 -14.95 -6.83 -11.32
N ARG A 244 -15.93 -7.09 -10.45
CA ARG A 244 -15.68 -7.57 -9.09
C ARG A 244 -14.74 -8.79 -9.06
N ALA A 245 -14.88 -9.69 -10.01
CA ALA A 245 -14.02 -10.87 -10.13
C ALA A 245 -12.56 -10.49 -10.41
N ASP A 246 -12.32 -9.46 -11.21
CA ASP A 246 -10.97 -8.96 -11.52
C ASP A 246 -10.36 -8.32 -10.25
N LEU A 247 -11.11 -7.47 -9.54
CA LEU A 247 -10.67 -6.90 -8.25
C LEU A 247 -10.32 -7.97 -7.22
N LEU A 248 -11.10 -9.05 -7.15
CA LEU A 248 -10.85 -10.15 -6.21
C LEU A 248 -9.59 -10.94 -6.58
N ALA A 249 -9.32 -11.11 -7.87
CA ALA A 249 -8.09 -11.76 -8.35
C ALA A 249 -6.88 -10.93 -7.92
N ASP A 250 -6.87 -9.64 -8.25
CA ASP A 250 -5.79 -8.70 -7.89
C ASP A 250 -5.60 -8.63 -6.36
N ALA A 251 -6.68 -8.49 -5.58
CA ALA A 251 -6.63 -8.44 -4.12
C ALA A 251 -6.00 -9.72 -3.52
N SER A 252 -6.24 -10.88 -4.13
CA SER A 252 -5.73 -12.15 -3.64
C SER A 252 -4.21 -12.25 -3.81
N GLU A 253 -3.64 -11.60 -4.82
CA GLU A 253 -2.19 -11.54 -5.05
C GLU A 253 -1.46 -10.89 -3.89
N HIS A 254 -2.02 -9.84 -3.27
CA HIS A 254 -1.43 -9.19 -2.09
C HIS A 254 -1.30 -10.17 -0.91
N THR A 255 -2.33 -10.96 -0.66
CA THR A 255 -2.30 -11.96 0.42
C THR A 255 -1.31 -13.09 0.13
N ALA A 256 -1.28 -13.58 -1.11
CA ALA A 256 -0.32 -14.60 -1.54
C ALA A 256 1.13 -14.10 -1.45
N LEU A 257 1.37 -12.85 -1.84
CA LEU A 257 2.67 -12.21 -1.73
C LEU A 257 3.11 -12.08 -0.28
N LEU A 258 2.24 -11.63 0.63
CA LEU A 258 2.57 -11.55 2.06
C LEU A 258 2.87 -12.94 2.65
N ASP A 259 2.11 -13.97 2.27
CA ASP A 259 2.35 -15.34 2.73
C ASP A 259 3.76 -15.81 2.29
N ALA A 260 4.15 -15.55 1.03
CA ALA A 260 5.48 -15.88 0.52
C ALA A 260 6.61 -15.06 1.18
N LEU A 261 6.36 -13.78 1.50
CA LEU A 261 7.31 -12.92 2.22
C LEU A 261 7.50 -13.38 3.67
N VAL A 262 6.42 -13.79 4.34
CA VAL A 262 6.47 -14.34 5.72
C VAL A 262 7.20 -15.67 5.77
N SER A 263 7.00 -16.55 4.78
CA SER A 263 7.73 -17.82 4.67
C SER A 263 9.15 -17.64 4.12
N GLN A 264 9.53 -16.42 3.73
CA GLN A 264 10.81 -16.09 3.10
C GLN A 264 11.11 -16.93 1.84
N ASP A 265 10.07 -17.31 1.09
CA ASP A 265 10.21 -18.04 -0.18
C ASP A 265 10.52 -17.05 -1.31
N LEU A 266 11.80 -16.75 -1.48
CA LEU A 266 12.26 -15.74 -2.46
C LEU A 266 11.93 -16.12 -3.92
N VAL A 267 11.83 -17.41 -4.24
CA VAL A 267 11.48 -17.86 -5.59
C VAL A 267 10.02 -17.55 -5.89
N VAL A 268 9.13 -17.86 -4.95
CA VAL A 268 7.71 -17.55 -5.06
C VAL A 268 7.49 -16.03 -5.04
N VAL A 269 8.16 -15.29 -4.16
CA VAL A 269 8.09 -13.81 -4.14
C VAL A 269 8.50 -13.24 -5.49
N GLN A 270 9.58 -13.73 -6.11
CA GLN A 270 10.03 -13.22 -7.40
C GLN A 270 9.03 -13.47 -8.52
N ALA A 271 8.37 -14.63 -8.53
CA ALA A 271 7.32 -14.92 -9.50
C ALA A 271 6.10 -14.01 -9.27
N LEU A 272 5.58 -13.95 -8.04
CA LEU A 272 4.39 -13.18 -7.69
C LEU A 272 4.57 -11.68 -7.94
N VAL A 273 5.69 -11.10 -7.52
CA VAL A 273 5.95 -9.67 -7.75
C VAL A 273 5.98 -9.37 -9.26
N ARG A 274 6.64 -10.20 -10.07
CA ARG A 274 6.68 -9.95 -11.52
C ARG A 274 5.31 -10.09 -12.17
N GLU A 275 4.53 -11.09 -11.77
CA GLU A 275 3.18 -11.29 -12.29
C GLU A 275 2.25 -10.15 -11.90
N HIS A 276 2.29 -9.71 -10.64
CA HIS A 276 1.48 -8.62 -10.11
C HIS A 276 1.68 -7.29 -10.88
N PHE A 277 2.93 -6.96 -11.22
CA PHE A 277 3.23 -5.75 -12.01
C PHE A 277 3.10 -5.94 -13.53
N ALA A 278 3.16 -7.17 -14.04
CA ALA A 278 2.95 -7.47 -15.47
C ALA A 278 1.46 -7.65 -15.83
N GLY A 279 0.60 -7.94 -14.86
CA GLY A 279 -0.85 -8.12 -15.05
C GLY A 279 -1.56 -6.88 -15.59
N ALA A 280 -0.96 -5.69 -15.43
CA ALA A 280 -1.46 -4.43 -15.96
C ALA A 280 -1.40 -4.31 -17.50
N ASP A 281 -0.76 -5.27 -18.19
CA ASP A 281 -0.69 -5.34 -19.65
C ASP A 281 -1.85 -6.12 -20.30
N ARG A 282 -2.81 -6.67 -19.53
CA ARG A 282 -3.92 -7.50 -20.05
C ARG A 282 -5.26 -6.78 -20.15
#